data_AF-A0A6A4LQF4-F1
#
_entry.id   AF-A0A6A4LQF4-F1
#
_cell.length_a   1.000
_cell.length_b   1.000
_cell.length_c   1.000
_cell.angle_alpha   90.00
_cell.angle_beta   90.00
_cell.angle_gamma   90.00
#
_symmetry.space_group_name_H-M   'P 1'
#
loop_
_entity.id
_entity.type
_entity.pdbx_description
1 polymer ?
#
loop_
_entity_poly.entity_id
_entity_poly.type
_entity_poly.pdbx_seq_one_letter_code
_entity_poly.pdbx_strand_id
1 'polypeptide(L)'
;MVMLLEDIVESVELWLKLIRKKPQPYVDPDLDPVLLVPGIAGSILKAVDDEGREERVWVRILSADYKCRTKLWSLFDPSTGKTVSLDPKSNISVPEDRDGLYAIDILDPDLVIGRDCVYYFHDMIVEMIKWGFQEGKTLFGFGYDFRQSNRCQETLELLAAKMETVFTASGGKKLTIITHSMGGLLVKCFMCLHSDIFEKYVKSWIAIAAPFQGAPGYVTSTFVNGMSFVEGWEQNFFISKWSMHQLVRLHHFFFPIVKSYVYCIHSKLLKLSEFSSVKYDGVDIPLPFNLEILKWANETRKVLSSAKLPPQVKFYNVYGTNLETPHSVCYGSEGAPVTDLQQLPSLMANYVCVDGDGTVPVESAKHRGILCDRHLFRILKHWLDAGDPDPFYNPLNDYVILPTLFEIERHQEKGFQVTSLKEEWEIIGEDQDNQETGAADRKPLVSSISVSNVGDEKSMREEARATIIVHPLGEGRQHVELNAVSVTANV
;
A
#
# COMPACT_ATOMS: atom_id res chain seq x y z
N MET A 1 -47.89 -5.43 35.67
CA MET A 1 -46.90 -6.22 34.91
C MET A 1 -46.05 -5.35 33.98
N VAL A 2 -46.57 -4.26 33.40
CA VAL A 2 -45.77 -3.34 32.56
C VAL A 2 -44.71 -2.58 33.37
N MET A 3 -45.06 -1.95 34.50
CA MET A 3 -44.09 -1.21 35.36
C MET A 3 -42.86 -2.03 35.77
N LEU A 4 -43.05 -3.33 36.04
CA LEU A 4 -41.95 -4.24 36.43
C LEU A 4 -40.94 -4.47 35.30
N LEU A 5 -41.29 -4.22 34.03
CA LEU A 5 -40.35 -4.37 32.93
C LEU A 5 -39.47 -3.13 32.77
N GLU A 6 -40.05 -1.93 32.95
CA GLU A 6 -39.32 -0.66 32.89
C GLU A 6 -38.31 -0.53 34.03
N ASP A 7 -38.72 -0.84 35.27
CA ASP A 7 -37.82 -0.85 36.44
C ASP A 7 -36.63 -1.83 36.26
N ILE A 8 -36.87 -2.98 35.61
CA ILE A 8 -35.82 -3.96 35.29
C ILE A 8 -34.90 -3.44 34.18
N VAL A 9 -35.43 -2.78 33.15
CA VAL A 9 -34.62 -2.19 32.07
C VAL A 9 -33.74 -1.05 32.60
N GLU A 10 -34.29 -0.12 33.40
CA GLU A 10 -33.49 0.92 34.05
C GLU A 10 -32.43 0.33 34.99
N SER A 11 -32.77 -0.70 35.77
CA SER A 11 -31.82 -1.38 36.66
C SER A 11 -30.69 -2.06 35.88
N VAL A 12 -31.00 -2.71 34.75
CA VAL A 12 -30.00 -3.31 33.85
C VAL A 12 -29.16 -2.24 33.17
N GLU A 13 -29.74 -1.11 32.74
CA GLU A 13 -28.98 0.02 32.21
C GLU A 13 -28.03 0.64 33.25
N LEU A 14 -28.49 0.84 34.48
CA LEU A 14 -27.66 1.33 35.59
C LEU A 14 -26.53 0.35 35.91
N TRP A 15 -26.82 -0.95 35.93
CA TRP A 15 -25.81 -1.99 36.15
C TRP A 15 -24.79 -2.06 35.00
N LEU A 16 -25.24 -1.93 33.75
CA LEU A 16 -24.37 -1.81 32.57
C LEU A 16 -23.54 -0.52 32.58
N LYS A 17 -24.09 0.62 33.05
CA LYS A 17 -23.36 1.89 33.23
C LYS A 17 -22.32 1.77 34.35
N LEU A 18 -22.61 1.06 35.43
CA LEU A 18 -21.68 0.80 36.54
C LEU A 18 -20.53 -0.15 36.15
N ILE A 19 -20.81 -1.21 35.38
CA ILE A 19 -19.78 -2.09 34.81
C ILE A 19 -18.97 -1.37 33.72
N ARG A 20 -19.61 -0.46 32.96
CA ARG A 20 -18.93 0.46 32.03
C ARG A 20 -18.33 1.69 32.71
N LYS A 21 -17.77 1.54 33.92
CA LYS A 21 -16.56 2.31 34.25
C LYS A 21 -15.43 1.82 33.35
N LYS A 22 -15.46 2.22 32.07
CA LYS A 22 -14.25 2.22 31.23
C LYS A 22 -13.19 2.97 32.05
N PRO A 23 -12.01 2.39 32.31
CA PRO A 23 -10.91 3.18 32.86
C PRO A 23 -10.75 4.41 31.97
N GLN A 24 -10.46 5.57 32.57
CA GLN A 24 -10.07 6.72 31.75
C GLN A 24 -8.90 6.25 30.87
N PRO A 25 -8.98 6.44 29.53
CA PRO A 25 -7.90 6.03 28.66
C PRO A 25 -6.62 6.68 29.16
N TYR A 26 -5.54 5.90 29.20
CA TYR A 26 -4.21 6.45 29.44
C TYR A 26 -3.95 7.50 28.35
N VAL A 27 -3.53 8.69 28.76
CA VAL A 27 -3.19 9.79 27.85
C VAL A 27 -1.80 10.26 28.22
N ASP A 28 -0.90 10.24 27.25
CA ASP A 28 0.44 10.78 27.37
C ASP A 28 0.48 12.13 26.62
N PRO A 29 0.66 13.26 27.33
CA PRO A 29 0.69 14.58 26.72
C PRO A 29 2.01 14.89 26.00
N ASP A 30 3.07 14.11 26.23
CA ASP A 30 4.40 14.35 25.70
C ASP A 30 4.61 13.75 24.31
N LEU A 31 3.74 12.81 23.88
CA LEU A 31 3.68 12.29 22.52
C LEU A 31 3.58 13.39 21.44
N ASP A 32 4.28 13.17 20.32
CA ASP A 32 4.12 13.97 19.12
C ASP A 32 2.85 13.55 18.35
N PRO A 33 2.17 14.49 17.69
CA PRO A 33 0.92 14.18 17.00
C PRO A 33 1.12 13.32 15.76
N VAL A 34 0.16 12.44 15.50
CA VAL A 34 0.15 11.52 14.35
C VAL A 34 -1.03 11.82 13.44
N LEU A 35 -0.75 11.89 12.14
CA LEU A 35 -1.75 12.00 11.08
C LEU A 35 -1.77 10.73 10.22
N LEU A 36 -2.90 10.04 10.20
CA LEU A 36 -3.12 8.81 9.44
C LEU A 36 -3.70 9.11 8.06
N VAL A 37 -3.05 8.62 7.00
CA VAL A 37 -3.47 8.82 5.59
C VAL A 37 -3.73 7.47 4.91
N PRO A 38 -4.93 7.23 4.35
CA PRO A 38 -5.34 5.95 3.80
C PRO A 38 -4.81 5.70 2.39
N GLY A 39 -4.93 4.45 1.94
CA GLY A 39 -4.69 4.04 0.57
C GLY A 39 -5.87 4.33 -0.35
N ILE A 40 -5.74 3.87 -1.60
CA ILE A 40 -6.86 3.81 -2.54
C ILE A 40 -8.01 3.03 -1.91
N ALA A 41 -9.25 3.48 -2.11
CA ALA A 41 -10.45 2.87 -1.51
C ALA A 41 -10.53 2.88 0.05
N GLY A 42 -9.52 3.38 0.76
CA GLY A 42 -9.45 3.37 2.23
C GLY A 42 -10.10 4.57 2.95
N SER A 43 -10.98 5.32 2.28
CA SER A 43 -11.75 6.44 2.88
C SER A 43 -13.24 6.26 2.63
N ILE A 44 -14.08 6.46 3.64
CA ILE A 44 -15.53 6.60 3.47
C ILE A 44 -15.83 7.81 2.57
N LEU A 45 -16.69 7.61 1.56
CA LEU A 45 -17.21 8.69 0.71
C LEU A 45 -18.71 8.83 0.92
N LYS A 46 -19.18 10.08 1.04
CA LYS A 46 -20.59 10.46 1.03
C LYS A 46 -20.91 11.20 -0.26
N ALA A 47 -22.10 11.00 -0.80
CA ALA A 47 -22.69 11.91 -1.78
C ALA A 47 -23.55 12.93 -1.03
N VAL A 48 -23.38 14.21 -1.35
CA VAL A 48 -24.13 15.33 -0.80
C VAL A 48 -24.93 15.96 -1.94
N ASP A 49 -26.26 16.01 -1.80
CA ASP A 49 -27.11 16.64 -2.81
C ASP A 49 -27.23 18.17 -2.63
N ASP A 50 -27.89 18.83 -3.58
CA ASP A 50 -28.10 20.29 -3.58
C ASP A 50 -28.90 20.81 -2.36
N GLU A 51 -29.60 19.92 -1.64
CA GLU A 51 -30.32 20.21 -0.39
C GLU A 51 -29.44 19.98 0.85
N GLY A 52 -28.18 19.55 0.67
CA GLY A 52 -27.24 19.25 1.74
C GLY A 52 -27.47 17.89 2.40
N ARG A 53 -28.29 17.01 1.84
CA ARG A 53 -28.52 15.66 2.39
C ARG A 53 -27.35 14.76 2.04
N GLU A 54 -26.78 14.13 3.06
CA GLU A 54 -25.68 13.19 2.92
C GLU A 54 -26.17 11.74 2.82
N GLU A 55 -25.63 10.99 1.85
CA GLU A 55 -25.74 9.54 1.78
C GLU A 55 -24.35 8.91 1.69
N ARG A 56 -24.02 7.91 2.53
CA ARG A 56 -22.80 7.10 2.33
C ARG A 56 -22.91 6.38 0.98
N VAL A 57 -21.86 6.46 0.16
CA VAL A 57 -21.78 5.76 -1.14
C VAL A 57 -20.60 4.78 -1.19
N TRP A 58 -19.61 4.94 -0.31
CA TRP A 58 -18.46 4.04 -0.16
C TRP A 58 -17.96 4.05 1.30
N VAL A 59 -17.48 2.96 1.92
CA VAL A 59 -17.75 1.56 1.50
C VAL A 59 -19.18 1.22 1.90
N ARG A 60 -19.82 0.38 1.08
CA ARG A 60 -21.11 -0.24 1.36
C ARG A 60 -21.10 -1.67 0.88
N ILE A 61 -21.72 -2.57 1.64
CA ILE A 61 -22.11 -3.90 1.20
C ILE A 61 -23.56 -3.89 0.70
N LEU A 62 -24.46 -3.12 1.33
CA LEU A 62 -25.86 -3.03 0.89
C LEU A 62 -26.07 -2.00 -0.22
N SER A 63 -26.57 -2.48 -1.37
CA SER A 63 -26.82 -1.71 -2.61
C SER A 63 -25.57 -1.07 -3.22
N ALA A 64 -24.40 -1.67 -2.96
CA ALA A 64 -23.09 -1.15 -3.34
C ALA A 64 -22.99 -0.83 -4.85
N ASP A 65 -23.33 -1.81 -5.69
CA ASP A 65 -23.27 -1.68 -7.16
C ASP A 65 -24.18 -0.56 -7.69
N TYR A 66 -25.43 -0.48 -7.22
CA TYR A 66 -26.38 0.57 -7.63
C TYR A 66 -25.89 1.97 -7.25
N LYS A 67 -25.39 2.14 -6.02
CA LYS A 67 -24.88 3.43 -5.54
C LYS A 67 -23.57 3.81 -6.23
N CYS A 68 -22.70 2.85 -6.53
CA CYS A 68 -21.52 3.09 -7.35
C CYS A 68 -21.90 3.64 -8.72
N ARG A 69 -22.81 2.97 -9.45
CA ARG A 69 -23.25 3.40 -10.78
C ARG A 69 -23.96 4.75 -10.81
N THR A 70 -24.74 5.07 -9.79
CA THR A 70 -25.56 6.30 -9.75
C THR A 70 -24.86 7.51 -9.13
N LYS A 71 -23.82 7.31 -8.30
CA LYS A 71 -23.19 8.40 -7.52
C LYS A 71 -21.65 8.45 -7.59
N LEU A 72 -20.97 7.34 -7.86
CA LEU A 72 -19.49 7.31 -7.89
C LEU A 72 -18.89 7.31 -9.29
N TRP A 73 -19.67 6.98 -10.33
CA TRP A 73 -19.25 7.18 -11.70
C TRP A 73 -19.00 8.67 -11.97
N SER A 74 -17.84 8.95 -12.54
CA SER A 74 -17.31 10.29 -12.77
C SER A 74 -16.35 10.27 -13.95
N LEU A 75 -16.11 11.42 -14.55
CA LEU A 75 -15.15 11.61 -15.63
C LEU A 75 -13.94 12.38 -15.13
N PHE A 76 -12.75 11.97 -15.56
CA PHE A 76 -11.55 12.77 -15.40
C PHE A 76 -11.50 13.91 -16.44
N ASP A 77 -11.41 15.15 -15.97
CA ASP A 77 -11.14 16.34 -16.77
C ASP A 77 -9.63 16.64 -16.78
N PRO A 78 -8.93 16.44 -17.92
CA PRO A 78 -7.49 16.70 -18.01
C PRO A 78 -7.10 18.19 -17.98
N SER A 79 -8.06 19.11 -18.13
CA SER A 79 -7.79 20.55 -18.09
C SER A 79 -7.66 21.08 -16.66
N THR A 80 -8.50 20.57 -15.75
CA THR A 80 -8.46 20.90 -14.31
C THR A 80 -7.72 19.87 -13.46
N GLY A 81 -7.54 18.64 -13.97
CA GLY A 81 -6.97 17.53 -13.21
C GLY A 81 -7.93 16.87 -12.23
N LYS A 82 -9.22 17.19 -12.33
CA LYS A 82 -10.25 16.74 -11.40
C LYS A 82 -11.04 15.56 -11.94
N THR A 83 -11.56 14.78 -11.02
CA THR A 83 -12.59 13.78 -11.26
C THR A 83 -13.96 14.38 -10.92
N VAL A 84 -14.84 14.50 -11.92
CA VAL A 84 -16.15 15.17 -11.81
C VAL A 84 -17.29 14.15 -11.92
N SER A 85 -18.22 14.17 -10.96
CA SER A 85 -19.41 13.29 -10.91
C SER A 85 -20.22 13.29 -12.22
N LEU A 86 -20.69 12.13 -12.66
CA LEU A 86 -21.69 12.02 -13.73
C LEU A 86 -23.11 12.36 -13.25
N ASP A 87 -23.37 12.35 -11.94
CA ASP A 87 -24.59 12.91 -11.36
C ASP A 87 -24.39 14.40 -11.07
N PRO A 88 -25.01 15.32 -11.82
CA PRO A 88 -24.85 16.76 -11.61
C PRO A 88 -25.55 17.27 -10.35
N LYS A 89 -26.37 16.45 -9.68
CA LYS A 89 -27.16 16.81 -8.49
C LYS A 89 -26.50 16.38 -7.17
N SER A 90 -25.28 15.87 -7.21
CA SER A 90 -24.54 15.58 -5.98
C SER A 90 -23.05 15.64 -6.14
N ASN A 91 -22.40 16.24 -5.15
CA ASN A 91 -20.95 16.27 -5.00
C ASN A 91 -20.51 15.17 -4.03
N ILE A 92 -19.25 14.74 -4.13
CA ILE A 92 -18.68 13.75 -3.20
C ILE A 92 -17.90 14.47 -2.10
N SER A 93 -18.18 14.12 -0.86
CA SER A 93 -17.49 14.59 0.34
C SER A 93 -16.89 13.43 1.13
N VAL A 94 -15.95 13.76 2.01
CA VAL A 94 -15.35 12.83 2.96
C VAL A 94 -15.75 13.27 4.37
N PRO A 95 -16.14 12.35 5.28
CA PRO A 95 -16.45 12.70 6.66
C PRO A 95 -15.21 13.18 7.44
N GLU A 96 -15.32 14.31 8.14
CA GLU A 96 -14.28 14.80 9.08
C GLU A 96 -14.57 14.41 10.54
N ASP A 97 -15.60 13.59 10.80
CA ASP A 97 -15.96 13.11 12.14
C ASP A 97 -14.77 12.42 12.85
N ARG A 98 -14.67 12.59 14.18
CA ARG A 98 -13.52 12.15 15.00
C ARG A 98 -12.18 12.63 14.40
N ASP A 99 -12.13 13.90 14.04
CA ASP A 99 -10.95 14.56 13.47
C ASP A 99 -10.41 13.83 12.23
N GLY A 100 -11.33 13.32 11.40
CA GLY A 100 -11.07 12.55 10.18
C GLY A 100 -10.73 11.07 10.40
N LEU A 101 -10.67 10.59 11.65
CA LEU A 101 -10.46 9.16 11.94
C LEU A 101 -11.67 8.31 11.52
N TYR A 102 -12.90 8.83 11.66
CA TYR A 102 -14.10 8.06 11.30
C TYR A 102 -14.10 7.60 9.84
N ALA A 103 -13.60 8.44 8.92
CA ALA A 103 -13.55 8.09 7.50
C ALA A 103 -12.62 6.93 7.17
N ILE A 104 -11.70 6.55 8.07
CA ILE A 104 -10.60 5.61 7.79
C ILE A 104 -10.50 4.46 8.81
N ASP A 105 -11.35 4.47 9.85
CA ASP A 105 -11.37 3.50 10.95
C ASP A 105 -11.97 2.14 10.51
N ILE A 106 -13.29 2.13 10.27
CA ILE A 106 -14.09 0.97 9.84
C ILE A 106 -14.85 1.38 8.59
N LEU A 107 -14.58 0.74 7.45
CA LEU A 107 -14.99 1.27 6.14
C LEU A 107 -16.50 1.11 5.86
N ASP A 108 -17.14 0.04 6.33
CA ASP A 108 -18.60 -0.10 6.36
C ASP A 108 -19.11 -0.20 7.81
N PRO A 109 -19.37 0.93 8.50
CA PRO A 109 -19.73 0.92 9.91
C PRO A 109 -21.12 0.34 10.19
N ASP A 110 -21.98 0.20 9.16
CA ASP A 110 -23.34 -0.36 9.30
C ASP A 110 -23.33 -1.90 9.27
N LEU A 111 -22.20 -2.54 8.93
CA LEU A 111 -22.04 -3.99 9.01
C LEU A 111 -21.91 -4.42 10.48
N VAL A 112 -23.03 -4.77 11.11
CA VAL A 112 -23.06 -5.15 12.54
C VAL A 112 -22.51 -6.56 12.81
N ILE A 113 -22.55 -7.46 11.82
CA ILE A 113 -22.09 -8.87 11.92
C ILE A 113 -20.91 -9.06 10.97
N GLY A 114 -19.78 -9.58 11.46
CA GLY A 114 -18.55 -9.71 10.67
C GLY A 114 -17.80 -8.39 10.45
N ARG A 115 -18.02 -7.39 11.32
CA ARG A 115 -17.48 -6.03 11.20
C ARG A 115 -15.94 -5.97 11.08
N ASP A 116 -15.27 -6.97 11.63
CA ASP A 116 -13.84 -7.22 11.55
C ASP A 116 -13.33 -7.36 10.10
N CYS A 117 -14.14 -7.84 9.15
CA CYS A 117 -13.74 -7.93 7.73
C CYS A 117 -13.69 -6.57 7.01
N VAL A 118 -14.21 -5.50 7.61
CA VAL A 118 -14.18 -4.11 7.10
C VAL A 118 -13.39 -3.16 8.01
N TYR A 119 -12.61 -3.71 8.95
CA TYR A 119 -11.61 -2.95 9.69
C TYR A 119 -10.47 -2.55 8.76
N TYR A 120 -10.03 -1.29 8.87
CA TYR A 120 -8.95 -0.79 8.02
C TYR A 120 -7.82 -0.18 8.86
N PHE A 121 -7.99 1.01 9.46
CA PHE A 121 -7.08 1.48 10.52
C PHE A 121 -7.55 1.16 11.93
N HIS A 122 -8.70 0.49 12.12
CA HIS A 122 -9.30 0.22 13.43
C HIS A 122 -8.32 -0.29 14.48
N ASP A 123 -7.64 -1.39 14.21
CA ASP A 123 -6.73 -2.02 15.19
C ASP A 123 -5.54 -1.11 15.52
N MET A 124 -5.03 -0.37 14.54
CA MET A 124 -3.95 0.60 14.75
C MET A 124 -4.41 1.79 15.59
N ILE A 125 -5.60 2.34 15.34
CA ILE A 125 -6.21 3.41 16.15
C ILE A 125 -6.41 2.92 17.60
N VAL A 126 -6.95 1.69 17.76
CA VAL A 126 -7.17 1.06 19.08
C VAL A 126 -5.85 0.83 19.82
N GLU A 127 -4.79 0.37 19.16
CA GLU A 127 -3.47 0.22 19.78
C GLU A 127 -2.85 1.57 20.15
N MET A 128 -2.88 2.57 19.26
CA MET A 128 -2.37 3.90 19.58
C MET A 128 -3.09 4.54 20.77
N ILE A 129 -4.41 4.40 20.89
CA ILE A 129 -5.16 4.87 22.07
C ILE A 129 -4.71 4.14 23.35
N LYS A 130 -4.34 2.85 23.29
CA LYS A 130 -3.74 2.15 24.44
C LYS A 130 -2.34 2.67 24.78
N TRP A 131 -1.59 3.17 23.80
CA TRP A 131 -0.23 3.70 24.00
C TRP A 131 -0.20 5.13 24.55
N GLY A 132 -1.34 5.82 24.69
CA GLY A 132 -1.43 7.18 25.23
C GLY A 132 -1.95 8.23 24.26
N PHE A 133 -2.22 7.88 22.99
CA PHE A 133 -2.70 8.84 22.00
C PHE A 133 -4.15 9.27 22.24
N GLN A 134 -4.45 10.55 21.99
CA GLN A 134 -5.76 11.16 22.14
C GLN A 134 -6.28 11.69 20.79
N GLU A 135 -7.45 11.20 20.37
CA GLU A 135 -8.20 11.72 19.21
C GLU A 135 -8.39 13.24 19.33
N GLY A 136 -8.13 13.97 18.24
CA GLY A 136 -8.28 15.44 18.19
C GLY A 136 -7.21 16.24 18.93
N LYS A 137 -6.18 15.59 19.49
CA LYS A 137 -5.01 16.27 20.08
C LYS A 137 -3.66 15.69 19.65
N THR A 138 -3.51 14.37 19.66
CA THR A 138 -2.29 13.67 19.23
C THR A 138 -2.56 12.59 18.20
N LEU A 139 -3.82 12.26 17.89
CA LEU A 139 -4.20 11.32 16.84
C LEU A 139 -5.29 11.90 15.95
N PHE A 140 -5.03 11.88 14.64
CA PHE A 140 -5.87 12.49 13.60
C PHE A 140 -5.91 11.60 12.36
N GLY A 141 -7.01 11.67 11.60
CA GLY A 141 -7.14 10.99 10.31
C GLY A 141 -7.30 11.99 9.16
N PHE A 142 -6.85 11.63 7.97
CA PHE A 142 -7.10 12.38 6.74
C PHE A 142 -7.65 11.44 5.68
N GLY A 143 -8.97 11.22 5.71
CA GLY A 143 -9.66 10.64 4.56
C GLY A 143 -9.60 11.59 3.36
N TYR A 144 -9.61 11.05 2.14
CA TYR A 144 -9.67 11.85 0.91
C TYR A 144 -10.47 11.13 -0.18
N ASP A 145 -10.99 11.88 -1.15
CA ASP A 145 -11.58 11.29 -2.35
C ASP A 145 -10.47 10.65 -3.19
N PHE A 146 -10.23 9.36 -2.94
CA PHE A 146 -9.23 8.53 -3.62
C PHE A 146 -9.47 8.40 -5.14
N ARG A 147 -10.58 8.92 -5.67
CA ARG A 147 -10.83 9.01 -7.11
C ARG A 147 -10.20 10.25 -7.74
N GLN A 148 -9.71 11.21 -6.96
CA GLN A 148 -8.99 12.38 -7.46
C GLN A 148 -7.55 12.02 -7.85
N SER A 149 -6.92 12.86 -8.66
CA SER A 149 -5.49 12.76 -8.93
C SER A 149 -4.68 12.98 -7.65
N ASN A 150 -3.59 12.23 -7.44
CA ASN A 150 -2.65 12.48 -6.32
C ASN A 150 -1.98 13.87 -6.34
N ARG A 151 -2.16 14.63 -7.43
CA ARG A 151 -1.79 16.06 -7.55
C ARG A 151 -2.99 16.97 -7.82
N CYS A 152 -4.19 16.57 -7.39
CA CYS A 152 -5.38 17.43 -7.41
C CYS A 152 -5.21 18.55 -6.40
N GLN A 153 -5.27 19.80 -6.86
CA GLN A 153 -4.99 20.98 -6.06
C GLN A 153 -5.84 21.03 -4.77
N GLU A 154 -7.14 20.76 -4.88
CA GLU A 154 -8.06 20.77 -3.74
C GLU A 154 -7.70 19.73 -2.67
N THR A 155 -7.29 18.51 -3.09
CA THR A 155 -6.86 17.48 -2.14
C THR A 155 -5.56 17.85 -1.43
N LEU A 156 -4.64 18.53 -2.13
CA LEU A 156 -3.39 19.02 -1.54
C LEU A 156 -3.64 20.20 -0.58
N GLU A 157 -4.54 21.12 -0.93
CA GLU A 157 -4.93 22.24 -0.07
C GLU A 157 -5.65 21.77 1.20
N LEU A 158 -6.55 20.79 1.09
CA LEU A 158 -7.18 20.14 2.26
C LEU A 158 -6.14 19.45 3.15
N LEU A 159 -5.14 18.78 2.56
CA LEU A 159 -4.05 18.16 3.32
C LEU A 159 -3.18 19.21 4.04
N ALA A 160 -2.87 20.34 3.40
CA ALA A 160 -2.15 21.46 4.04
C ALA A 160 -2.94 22.04 5.21
N ALA A 161 -4.23 22.31 5.03
CA ALA A 161 -5.11 22.82 6.09
C ALA A 161 -5.23 21.81 7.25
N LYS A 162 -5.26 20.50 6.95
CA LYS A 162 -5.24 19.45 7.97
C LYS A 162 -3.94 19.44 8.77
N MET A 163 -2.78 19.55 8.12
CA MET A 163 -1.47 19.63 8.82
C MET A 163 -1.39 20.84 9.76
N GLU A 164 -1.91 22.00 9.33
CA GLU A 164 -1.98 23.20 10.17
C GLU A 164 -2.94 23.04 11.37
N THR A 165 -4.10 22.41 11.13
CA THR A 165 -5.08 22.07 12.19
C THR A 165 -4.46 21.15 13.24
N VAL A 166 -3.77 20.08 12.80
CA VAL A 166 -3.02 19.16 13.66
C VAL A 166 -1.97 19.91 14.47
N PHE A 167 -1.12 20.69 13.81
CA PHE A 167 -0.05 21.46 14.46
C PHE A 167 -0.59 22.39 15.56
N THR A 168 -1.71 23.08 15.29
CA THR A 168 -2.36 23.99 16.25
C THR A 168 -2.98 23.23 17.42
N ALA A 169 -3.74 22.17 17.15
CA ALA A 169 -4.37 21.33 18.19
C ALA A 169 -3.34 20.64 19.11
N SER A 170 -2.14 20.39 18.58
CA SER A 170 -1.02 19.73 19.27
C SER A 170 -0.08 20.70 20.00
N GLY A 171 -0.49 21.96 20.18
CA GLY A 171 0.32 22.97 20.88
C GLY A 171 1.60 23.40 20.15
N GLY A 172 1.65 23.26 18.82
CA GLY A 172 2.82 23.61 18.01
C GLY A 172 3.88 22.51 17.87
N LYS A 173 3.56 21.26 18.25
CA LYS A 173 4.41 20.10 17.94
C LYS A 173 4.32 19.75 16.45
N LYS A 174 5.45 19.41 15.83
CA LYS A 174 5.49 18.85 14.47
C LYS A 174 4.95 17.43 14.47
N LEU A 175 4.27 17.05 13.39
CA LEU A 175 3.56 15.77 13.29
C LEU A 175 4.35 14.66 12.61
N THR A 176 4.03 13.42 12.98
CA THR A 176 4.42 12.21 12.26
C THR A 176 3.29 11.80 11.33
N ILE A 177 3.55 11.69 10.03
CA ILE A 177 2.57 11.18 9.07
C ILE A 177 2.74 9.67 8.96
N ILE A 178 1.65 8.91 9.07
CA ILE A 178 1.61 7.48 8.75
C ILE A 178 0.71 7.29 7.53
N THR A 179 1.26 6.83 6.41
CA THR A 179 0.53 6.71 5.13
C THR A 179 0.46 5.28 4.65
N HIS A 180 -0.72 4.74 4.34
CA HIS A 180 -0.83 3.41 3.72
C HIS A 180 -1.01 3.47 2.19
N SER A 181 -0.34 2.57 1.47
CA SER A 181 -0.48 2.32 0.04
C SER A 181 -0.47 3.62 -0.79
N MET A 182 -1.50 3.91 -1.58
CA MET A 182 -1.60 5.12 -2.41
C MET A 182 -1.51 6.43 -1.60
N GLY A 183 -1.83 6.44 -0.30
CA GLY A 183 -1.62 7.60 0.57
C GLY A 183 -0.15 8.02 0.63
N GLY A 184 0.78 7.08 0.49
CA GLY A 184 2.21 7.38 0.36
C GLY A 184 2.56 8.09 -0.97
N LEU A 185 1.80 7.86 -2.05
CA LEU A 185 1.95 8.62 -3.29
C LEU A 185 1.35 10.01 -3.20
N LEU A 186 0.17 10.16 -2.55
CA LEU A 186 -0.43 11.47 -2.27
C LEU A 186 0.54 12.36 -1.46
N VAL A 187 1.08 11.83 -0.35
CA VAL A 187 2.03 12.58 0.49
C VAL A 187 3.36 12.84 -0.24
N LYS A 188 3.83 11.92 -1.09
CA LYS A 188 5.01 12.17 -1.94
C LYS A 188 4.77 13.27 -2.99
N CYS A 189 3.58 13.33 -3.58
CA CYS A 189 3.16 14.44 -4.45
C CYS A 189 3.11 15.76 -3.67
N PHE A 190 2.47 15.77 -2.49
CA PHE A 190 2.39 16.94 -1.61
C PHE A 190 3.79 17.45 -1.23
N MET A 191 4.68 16.58 -0.75
CA MET A 191 6.06 16.93 -0.41
C MET A 191 6.84 17.54 -1.58
N CYS A 192 6.55 17.15 -2.82
CA CYS A 192 7.21 17.71 -4.01
C CYS A 192 6.63 19.06 -4.46
N LEU A 193 5.35 19.33 -4.18
CA LEU A 193 4.63 20.51 -4.67
C LEU A 193 4.48 21.62 -3.60
N HIS A 194 4.51 21.23 -2.33
CA HIS A 194 4.34 22.07 -1.14
C HIS A 194 5.43 21.73 -0.10
N SER A 195 6.69 21.70 -0.56
CA SER A 195 7.84 21.28 0.25
C SER A 195 8.03 22.14 1.49
N ASP A 196 7.74 23.44 1.40
CA ASP A 196 7.78 24.41 2.49
C ASP A 196 6.74 24.10 3.59
N ILE A 197 5.51 23.75 3.21
CA ILE A 197 4.45 23.37 4.15
C ILE A 197 4.78 22.03 4.82
N PHE A 198 5.25 21.06 4.04
CA PHE A 198 5.68 19.76 4.54
C PHE A 198 6.86 19.90 5.53
N GLU A 199 7.90 20.66 5.16
CA GLU A 199 9.06 20.92 6.00
C GLU A 199 8.70 21.70 7.28
N LYS A 200 7.73 22.61 7.22
CA LYS A 200 7.21 23.37 8.36
C LYS A 200 6.54 22.45 9.40
N TYR A 201 5.62 21.57 8.96
CA TYR A 201 4.75 20.84 9.89
C TYR A 201 5.18 19.41 10.22
N VAL A 202 6.00 18.75 9.38
CA VAL A 202 6.33 17.32 9.53
C VAL A 202 7.65 17.10 10.28
N LYS A 203 7.64 16.22 11.29
CA LYS A 203 8.82 15.68 12.00
C LYS A 203 9.33 14.41 11.32
N SER A 204 8.39 13.52 11.01
CA SER A 204 8.66 12.17 10.49
C SER A 204 7.57 11.73 9.51
N TRP A 205 7.93 10.86 8.57
CA TRP A 205 6.98 10.21 7.68
C TRP A 205 7.24 8.70 7.62
N ILE A 206 6.23 7.92 8.00
CA ILE A 206 6.21 6.47 7.96
C ILE A 206 5.29 6.06 6.80
N ALA A 207 5.85 5.45 5.75
CA ALA A 207 5.08 5.05 4.57
C ALA A 207 4.91 3.53 4.51
N ILE A 208 3.70 3.07 4.77
CA ILE A 208 3.35 1.65 4.83
C ILE A 208 2.79 1.14 3.48
N ALA A 209 3.36 0.06 2.94
CA ALA A 209 3.04 -0.57 1.64
C ALA A 209 2.96 0.40 0.44
N ALA A 210 3.74 1.48 0.45
CA ALA A 210 3.64 2.54 -0.55
C ALA A 210 4.20 2.11 -1.93
N PRO A 211 3.40 2.10 -3.01
CA PRO A 211 3.84 1.63 -4.33
C PRO A 211 4.62 2.72 -5.09
N PHE A 212 5.80 3.11 -4.58
CA PHE A 212 6.57 4.25 -5.08
C PHE A 212 6.97 4.17 -6.56
N GLN A 213 7.01 2.97 -7.16
CA GLN A 213 7.19 2.78 -8.61
C GLN A 213 5.98 2.13 -9.32
N GLY A 214 4.87 1.94 -8.61
CA GLY A 214 3.63 1.32 -9.10
C GLY A 214 3.46 -0.19 -8.79
N ALA A 215 2.23 -0.68 -8.90
CA ALA A 215 1.82 -2.07 -8.74
C ALA A 215 1.25 -2.61 -10.07
N PRO A 216 2.12 -2.95 -11.05
CA PRO A 216 1.70 -3.10 -12.44
C PRO A 216 0.71 -4.25 -12.71
N GLY A 217 0.79 -5.38 -11.99
CA GLY A 217 -0.05 -6.55 -12.25
C GLY A 217 -1.55 -6.28 -12.05
N TYR A 218 -1.97 -6.06 -10.81
CA TYR A 218 -3.38 -5.78 -10.48
C TYR A 218 -3.95 -4.59 -11.23
N VAL A 219 -3.18 -3.52 -11.41
CA VAL A 219 -3.67 -2.33 -12.11
C VAL A 219 -3.90 -2.63 -13.60
N THR A 220 -2.99 -3.36 -14.24
CA THR A 220 -3.16 -3.77 -15.65
C THR A 220 -4.36 -4.70 -15.83
N SER A 221 -4.52 -5.73 -14.99
CA SER A 221 -5.67 -6.63 -15.10
C SER A 221 -6.99 -5.92 -14.80
N THR A 222 -7.00 -4.97 -13.86
CA THR A 222 -8.18 -4.14 -13.55
C THR A 222 -8.60 -3.26 -14.74
N PHE A 223 -7.65 -2.66 -15.48
CA PHE A 223 -7.99 -1.89 -16.69
C PHE A 223 -8.57 -2.76 -17.81
N VAL A 224 -8.11 -4.00 -17.97
CA VAL A 224 -8.55 -4.90 -19.05
C VAL A 224 -9.85 -5.63 -18.70
N ASN A 225 -9.97 -6.16 -17.48
CA ASN A 225 -11.08 -7.04 -17.06
C ASN A 225 -12.00 -6.46 -15.98
N GLY A 226 -11.59 -5.41 -15.26
CA GLY A 226 -12.18 -5.01 -13.99
C GLY A 226 -11.71 -5.90 -12.83
N MET A 227 -11.93 -5.41 -11.61
CA MET A 227 -11.59 -6.09 -10.36
C MET A 227 -12.86 -6.41 -9.55
N SER A 228 -12.80 -7.48 -8.76
CA SER A 228 -13.68 -7.66 -7.61
C SER A 228 -12.83 -7.52 -6.34
N PHE A 229 -13.37 -6.89 -5.31
CA PHE A 229 -12.73 -6.82 -3.98
C PHE A 229 -13.10 -8.01 -3.09
N VAL A 230 -14.07 -8.82 -3.51
CA VAL A 230 -14.58 -9.97 -2.76
C VAL A 230 -14.72 -11.15 -3.72
N GLU A 231 -14.32 -12.35 -3.27
CA GLU A 231 -14.40 -13.58 -4.06
C GLU A 231 -15.61 -14.45 -3.65
N GLY A 232 -15.86 -15.54 -4.38
CA GLY A 232 -16.93 -16.49 -4.03
C GLY A 232 -18.35 -15.93 -4.20
N TRP A 233 -19.25 -16.25 -3.28
CA TRP A 233 -20.68 -15.90 -3.36
C TRP A 233 -20.96 -14.46 -2.90
N GLU A 234 -20.08 -13.88 -2.08
CA GLU A 234 -20.22 -12.56 -1.46
C GLU A 234 -20.06 -11.43 -2.48
N GLN A 235 -19.37 -11.67 -3.60
CA GLN A 235 -19.23 -10.74 -4.72
C GLN A 235 -20.57 -10.24 -5.28
N ASN A 236 -21.66 -10.99 -5.08
CA ASN A 236 -23.02 -10.61 -5.52
C ASN A 236 -23.63 -9.46 -4.71
N PHE A 237 -23.10 -9.17 -3.52
CA PHE A 237 -23.55 -8.07 -2.67
C PHE A 237 -22.68 -6.82 -2.87
N PHE A 238 -21.39 -7.00 -3.19
CA PHE A 238 -20.48 -5.89 -3.44
C PHE A 238 -20.66 -5.27 -4.84
N ILE A 239 -19.83 -4.28 -5.18
CA ILE A 239 -19.83 -3.66 -6.51
C ILE A 239 -19.40 -4.70 -7.54
N SER A 240 -20.17 -4.86 -8.61
CA SER A 240 -19.85 -5.85 -9.65
C SER A 240 -18.53 -5.51 -10.35
N LYS A 241 -17.83 -6.56 -10.80
CA LYS A 241 -16.60 -6.46 -11.59
C LYS A 241 -16.75 -5.49 -12.77
N TRP A 242 -17.91 -5.47 -13.42
CA TRP A 242 -18.23 -4.57 -14.53
C TRP A 242 -18.42 -3.11 -14.07
N SER A 243 -19.15 -2.84 -12.98
CA SER A 243 -19.32 -1.47 -12.47
C SER A 243 -18.01 -0.89 -11.96
N MET A 244 -17.16 -1.70 -11.31
CA MET A 244 -15.79 -1.31 -10.97
C MET A 244 -14.94 -1.11 -12.22
N HIS A 245 -15.10 -1.93 -13.26
CA HIS A 245 -14.41 -1.75 -14.54
C HIS A 245 -14.71 -0.39 -15.15
N GLN A 246 -15.99 0.01 -15.20
CA GLN A 246 -16.37 1.35 -15.68
C GLN A 246 -15.82 2.44 -14.77
N LEU A 247 -15.86 2.26 -13.44
CA LEU A 247 -15.27 3.22 -12.51
C LEU A 247 -13.77 3.41 -12.79
N VAL A 248 -12.97 2.34 -12.83
CA VAL A 248 -11.53 2.44 -13.14
C VAL A 248 -11.29 3.06 -14.52
N ARG A 249 -12.12 2.69 -15.51
CA ARG A 249 -11.94 3.14 -16.88
C ARG A 249 -12.19 4.63 -17.08
N LEU A 250 -13.17 5.23 -16.41
CA LEU A 250 -13.47 6.65 -16.60
C LEU A 250 -12.47 7.61 -15.91
N HIS A 251 -11.41 7.07 -15.28
CA HIS A 251 -10.61 7.79 -14.30
C HIS A 251 -9.08 7.68 -14.43
N HIS A 252 -8.42 8.66 -13.82
CA HIS A 252 -6.97 8.78 -13.80
C HIS A 252 -6.29 8.09 -12.60
N PHE A 253 -6.98 7.88 -11.47
CA PHE A 253 -6.35 7.62 -10.16
C PHE A 253 -5.47 6.36 -10.08
N PHE A 254 -5.68 5.36 -10.94
CA PHE A 254 -4.82 4.18 -11.03
C PHE A 254 -3.49 4.41 -11.79
N PHE A 255 -3.40 5.41 -12.67
CA PHE A 255 -2.23 5.63 -13.53
C PHE A 255 -0.91 5.95 -12.80
N PRO A 256 -0.87 6.68 -11.66
CA PRO A 256 0.36 6.84 -10.87
C PRO A 256 0.93 5.52 -10.32
N ILE A 257 0.08 4.49 -10.21
CA ILE A 257 0.43 3.14 -9.75
C ILE A 257 0.90 2.27 -10.94
N VAL A 258 1.03 2.82 -12.15
CA VAL A 258 1.44 2.08 -13.35
C VAL A 258 2.92 2.30 -13.66
N LYS A 259 3.73 1.24 -13.52
CA LYS A 259 5.14 1.22 -13.96
C LYS A 259 5.23 1.22 -15.50
N SER A 260 6.38 1.65 -16.03
CA SER A 260 6.65 1.92 -17.47
C SER A 260 6.36 0.79 -18.48
N TYR A 261 6.01 -0.41 -18.05
CA TYR A 261 5.87 -1.60 -18.90
C TYR A 261 4.64 -1.60 -19.81
N VAL A 262 3.75 -0.61 -19.69
CA VAL A 262 2.60 -0.49 -20.61
C VAL A 262 3.03 -0.18 -22.04
N TYR A 263 4.27 0.20 -22.35
CA TYR A 263 4.69 0.46 -23.74
C TYR A 263 4.36 -0.69 -24.73
N CYS A 264 4.41 -1.95 -24.28
CA CYS A 264 4.06 -3.10 -25.13
C CYS A 264 2.55 -3.36 -25.23
N ILE A 265 1.78 -3.00 -24.19
CA ILE A 265 0.32 -3.19 -24.15
C ILE A 265 -0.42 -1.96 -24.73
N HIS A 266 0.14 -0.75 -24.62
CA HIS A 266 -0.44 0.52 -25.10
C HIS A 266 -0.73 0.50 -26.60
N SER A 267 0.19 -0.03 -27.42
CA SER A 267 0.02 -0.07 -28.88
C SER A 267 -1.14 -0.97 -29.34
N LYS A 268 -1.57 -1.91 -28.49
CA LYS A 268 -2.78 -2.75 -28.70
C LYS A 268 -4.00 -2.22 -27.95
N LEU A 269 -3.84 -1.63 -26.77
CA LEU A 269 -4.93 -1.02 -25.98
C LEU A 269 -5.46 0.28 -26.58
N LEU A 270 -4.61 1.11 -27.21
CA LEU A 270 -5.04 2.26 -28.01
C LEU A 270 -5.91 1.84 -29.20
N LYS A 271 -5.69 0.65 -29.76
CA LYS A 271 -6.58 0.07 -30.77
C LYS A 271 -7.88 -0.48 -30.19
N LEU A 272 -7.95 -0.77 -28.89
CA LEU A 272 -9.22 -1.12 -28.21
C LEU A 272 -10.06 0.13 -27.90
N SER A 273 -9.44 1.27 -27.61
CA SER A 273 -10.17 2.53 -27.39
C SER A 273 -10.85 3.09 -28.65
N GLU A 274 -10.46 2.64 -29.85
CA GLU A 274 -11.15 3.02 -31.10
C GLU A 274 -12.57 2.43 -31.23
N PHE A 275 -12.96 1.45 -30.41
CA PHE A 275 -14.15 0.62 -30.64
C PHE A 275 -15.20 0.58 -29.52
N SER A 276 -15.12 1.44 -28.49
CA SER A 276 -16.13 1.36 -27.42
C SER A 276 -16.48 2.71 -26.77
N SER A 277 -17.76 3.09 -26.86
CA SER A 277 -18.41 4.07 -26.00
C SER A 277 -19.30 3.36 -24.97
N VAL A 278 -19.60 4.03 -23.86
CA VAL A 278 -20.64 3.63 -22.90
C VAL A 278 -21.76 4.65 -22.98
N LYS A 279 -23.00 4.18 -23.14
CA LYS A 279 -24.18 5.04 -23.04
C LYS A 279 -24.58 5.23 -21.58
N TYR A 280 -24.44 6.45 -21.08
CA TYR A 280 -24.96 6.87 -19.77
C TYR A 280 -25.95 8.02 -19.98
N ASP A 281 -27.17 7.85 -19.49
CA ASP A 281 -28.29 8.81 -19.64
C ASP A 281 -28.46 9.37 -21.07
N GLY A 282 -28.29 8.50 -22.08
CA GLY A 282 -28.38 8.85 -23.50
C GLY A 282 -27.12 9.47 -24.12
N VAL A 283 -26.10 9.80 -23.33
CA VAL A 283 -24.80 10.35 -23.78
C VAL A 283 -23.82 9.21 -24.07
N ASP A 284 -23.19 9.22 -25.24
CA ASP A 284 -22.06 8.33 -25.59
C ASP A 284 -20.77 8.85 -24.95
N ILE A 285 -20.30 8.16 -23.91
CA ILE A 285 -19.04 8.44 -23.20
C ILE A 285 -17.91 7.60 -23.83
N PRO A 286 -16.81 8.20 -24.32
CA PRO A 286 -15.67 7.45 -24.85
C PRO A 286 -14.93 6.71 -23.73
N LEU A 287 -14.64 5.41 -23.93
CA LEU A 287 -13.84 4.62 -22.99
C LEU A 287 -12.35 5.00 -23.06
N PRO A 288 -11.57 4.76 -21.99
CA PRO A 288 -10.19 5.24 -21.91
C PRO A 288 -9.31 4.57 -22.94
N PHE A 289 -8.58 5.39 -23.70
CA PHE A 289 -7.12 5.53 -23.63
C PHE A 289 -6.76 6.89 -24.27
N ASN A 290 -7.37 7.98 -23.78
CA ASN A 290 -7.12 9.29 -24.36
C ASN A 290 -5.70 9.79 -24.02
N LEU A 291 -5.08 10.51 -24.95
CA LEU A 291 -3.68 10.94 -24.85
C LEU A 291 -3.45 11.93 -23.69
N GLU A 292 -4.48 12.67 -23.28
CA GLU A 292 -4.38 13.65 -22.19
C GLU A 292 -4.30 12.97 -20.81
N ILE A 293 -5.01 11.86 -20.58
CA ILE A 293 -4.88 11.03 -19.36
C ILE A 293 -3.46 10.46 -19.27
N LEU A 294 -2.89 9.97 -20.38
CA LEU A 294 -1.51 9.47 -20.44
C LEU A 294 -0.49 10.58 -20.15
N LYS A 295 -0.68 11.76 -20.75
CA LYS A 295 0.15 12.94 -20.51
C LYS A 295 0.09 13.37 -19.04
N TRP A 296 -1.11 13.41 -18.45
CA TRP A 296 -1.28 13.71 -17.02
C TRP A 296 -0.59 12.67 -16.12
N ALA A 297 -0.57 11.40 -16.52
CA ALA A 297 0.12 10.32 -15.80
C ALA A 297 1.64 10.55 -15.81
N ASN A 298 2.18 10.84 -16.99
CA ASN A 298 3.60 11.12 -17.17
C ASN A 298 4.05 12.36 -16.38
N GLU A 299 3.27 13.44 -16.36
CA GLU A 299 3.60 14.61 -15.51
C GLU A 299 3.54 14.27 -14.02
N THR A 300 2.52 13.51 -13.57
CA THR A 300 2.44 13.06 -12.16
C THR A 300 3.63 12.19 -11.79
N ARG A 301 4.10 11.35 -12.71
CA ARG A 301 5.27 10.50 -12.54
C ARG A 301 6.57 11.29 -12.48
N LYS A 302 6.71 12.37 -13.27
CA LYS A 302 7.84 13.31 -13.15
C LYS A 302 7.88 13.91 -11.75
N VAL A 303 6.76 14.45 -11.24
CA VAL A 303 6.65 14.99 -9.87
C VAL A 303 7.08 13.95 -8.82
N LEU A 304 6.54 12.72 -8.90
CA LEU A 304 6.91 11.63 -7.98
C LEU A 304 8.39 11.21 -8.08
N SER A 305 9.04 11.40 -9.24
CA SER A 305 10.47 11.11 -9.45
C SER A 305 11.40 12.26 -9.04
N SER A 306 10.92 13.51 -9.07
CA SER A 306 11.68 14.70 -8.64
C SER A 306 11.56 15.00 -7.15
N ALA A 307 10.61 14.37 -6.45
CA ALA A 307 10.36 14.56 -5.03
C ALA A 307 11.61 14.25 -4.18
N LYS A 308 12.04 15.22 -3.37
CA LYS A 308 13.16 15.09 -2.43
C LYS A 308 12.64 15.22 -1.00
N LEU A 309 13.10 14.33 -0.13
CA LEU A 309 12.83 14.42 1.30
C LEU A 309 13.62 15.60 1.91
N PRO A 310 12.98 16.52 2.66
CA PRO A 310 13.71 17.58 3.37
C PRO A 310 14.66 16.98 4.42
N PRO A 311 15.93 17.43 4.53
CA PRO A 311 16.95 16.79 5.38
C PRO A 311 16.61 16.65 6.87
N GLN A 312 15.70 17.48 7.39
CA GLN A 312 15.25 17.45 8.79
C GLN A 312 14.09 16.48 9.05
N VAL A 313 13.45 15.93 8.00
CA VAL A 313 12.33 14.99 8.15
C VAL A 313 12.87 13.56 8.19
N LYS A 314 12.60 12.83 9.27
CA LYS A 314 12.93 11.39 9.32
C LYS A 314 11.96 10.64 8.40
N PHE A 315 12.45 9.64 7.67
CA PHE A 315 11.62 8.81 6.80
C PHE A 315 11.79 7.33 7.14
N TYR A 316 10.68 6.62 7.15
CA TYR A 316 10.60 5.20 7.45
C TYR A 316 9.75 4.51 6.37
N ASN A 317 10.42 3.83 5.43
CA ASN A 317 9.81 2.81 4.57
C ASN A 317 9.16 1.71 5.40
N VAL A 318 8.01 1.14 4.99
CA VAL A 318 7.47 -0.08 5.60
C VAL A 318 6.64 -0.94 4.60
N TYR A 319 7.29 -1.75 3.74
CA TYR A 319 6.69 -2.64 2.71
C TYR A 319 6.80 -4.17 2.97
N GLY A 320 5.80 -4.99 2.59
CA GLY A 320 5.80 -6.45 2.79
C GLY A 320 6.62 -7.28 1.77
N THR A 321 6.98 -8.51 2.13
CA THR A 321 7.79 -9.45 1.33
C THR A 321 7.28 -10.89 1.45
N ASN A 322 7.84 -11.78 0.63
CA ASN A 322 7.63 -13.23 0.60
C ASN A 322 6.22 -13.67 0.18
N LEU A 323 5.46 -12.80 -0.49
CA LEU A 323 4.18 -13.14 -1.12
C LEU A 323 4.26 -13.04 -2.64
N GLU A 324 3.71 -14.02 -3.35
CA GLU A 324 3.61 -14.00 -4.81
C GLU A 324 2.81 -12.79 -5.28
N THR A 325 3.50 -11.84 -5.90
CA THR A 325 2.94 -10.53 -6.23
C THR A 325 2.91 -10.32 -7.74
N PRO A 326 1.72 -10.17 -8.36
CA PRO A 326 1.59 -9.94 -9.80
C PRO A 326 2.39 -8.75 -10.31
N HIS A 327 3.42 -9.02 -11.11
CA HIS A 327 4.21 -8.01 -11.81
C HIS A 327 3.74 -7.81 -13.26
N SER A 328 3.57 -8.91 -13.99
CA SER A 328 3.16 -8.88 -15.41
C SER A 328 1.82 -9.61 -15.60
N VAL A 329 1.04 -9.16 -16.59
CA VAL A 329 -0.25 -9.75 -16.96
C VAL A 329 -0.21 -10.18 -18.42
N CYS A 330 -0.52 -11.45 -18.68
CA CYS A 330 -0.53 -12.07 -19.99
C CYS A 330 -1.93 -12.58 -20.34
N TYR A 331 -2.37 -12.28 -21.56
CA TYR A 331 -3.63 -12.77 -22.13
C TYR A 331 -3.33 -13.58 -23.38
N GLY A 332 -3.73 -14.86 -23.39
CA GLY A 332 -3.32 -15.83 -24.40
C GLY A 332 -1.87 -16.29 -24.25
N SER A 333 -1.37 -17.02 -25.25
CA SER A 333 0.01 -17.51 -25.36
C SER A 333 0.50 -17.44 -26.81
N GLU A 334 1.75 -17.79 -27.07
CA GLU A 334 2.29 -17.87 -28.44
C GLU A 334 1.55 -18.90 -29.31
N GLY A 335 1.21 -20.06 -28.74
CA GLY A 335 0.42 -21.10 -29.41
C GLY A 335 -1.10 -20.84 -29.43
N ALA A 336 -1.59 -19.89 -28.62
CA ALA A 336 -3.01 -19.52 -28.55
C ALA A 336 -3.15 -17.99 -28.34
N PRO A 337 -2.83 -17.16 -29.34
CA PRO A 337 -2.90 -15.71 -29.22
C PRO A 337 -4.37 -15.24 -29.18
N VAL A 338 -4.63 -14.14 -28.46
CA VAL A 338 -5.95 -13.50 -28.47
C VAL A 338 -6.19 -12.87 -29.84
N THR A 339 -7.09 -13.48 -30.62
CA THR A 339 -7.46 -13.05 -31.98
C THR A 339 -8.55 -11.97 -31.97
N ASP A 340 -9.50 -12.07 -31.05
CA ASP A 340 -10.58 -11.11 -30.84
C ASP A 340 -10.36 -10.33 -29.54
N LEU A 341 -10.05 -9.04 -29.68
CA LEU A 341 -9.80 -8.16 -28.55
C LEU A 341 -11.07 -7.86 -27.73
N GLN A 342 -12.28 -8.04 -28.28
CA GLN A 342 -13.53 -7.86 -27.53
C GLN A 342 -13.71 -8.93 -26.45
N GLN A 343 -13.04 -10.08 -26.58
CA GLN A 343 -13.09 -11.16 -25.59
C GLN A 343 -12.18 -10.91 -24.38
N LEU A 344 -11.20 -9.99 -24.46
CA LEU A 344 -10.25 -9.72 -23.38
C LEU A 344 -10.89 -9.59 -21.98
N PRO A 345 -11.98 -8.81 -21.77
CA PRO A 345 -12.59 -8.66 -20.44
C PRO A 345 -13.13 -9.97 -19.83
N SER A 346 -13.41 -10.97 -20.68
CA SER A 346 -13.91 -12.29 -20.29
C SER A 346 -12.81 -13.35 -20.14
N LEU A 347 -11.59 -13.08 -20.62
CA LEU A 347 -10.48 -14.01 -20.53
C LEU A 347 -9.85 -13.99 -19.13
N MET A 348 -9.50 -15.18 -18.63
CA MET A 348 -8.62 -15.28 -17.46
C MET A 348 -7.23 -14.77 -17.83
N ALA A 349 -6.65 -13.98 -16.93
CA ALA A 349 -5.30 -13.46 -17.05
C ALA A 349 -4.31 -14.44 -16.42
N ASN A 350 -3.19 -14.69 -17.11
CA ASN A 350 -2.04 -15.36 -16.53
C ASN A 350 -1.12 -14.29 -15.92
N TYR A 351 -0.71 -14.49 -14.67
CA TYR A 351 0.19 -13.57 -13.98
C TYR A 351 1.61 -14.11 -13.94
N VAL A 352 2.58 -13.23 -14.14
CA VAL A 352 3.97 -13.50 -13.73
C VAL A 352 4.17 -12.76 -12.42
N CYS A 353 4.37 -13.55 -11.35
CA CYS A 353 4.57 -13.04 -10.01
C CYS A 353 6.05 -12.81 -9.69
N VAL A 354 6.32 -11.88 -8.79
CA VAL A 354 7.62 -11.62 -8.16
C VAL A 354 7.42 -11.48 -6.64
N ASP A 355 8.50 -11.31 -5.89
CA ASP A 355 8.44 -11.01 -4.45
C ASP A 355 7.72 -9.67 -4.17
N GLY A 356 6.88 -9.62 -3.14
CA GLY A 356 6.13 -8.43 -2.72
C GLY A 356 5.20 -8.69 -1.54
N ASP A 357 4.21 -7.81 -1.35
CA ASP A 357 3.17 -7.90 -0.31
C ASP A 357 1.86 -8.55 -0.80
N GLY A 358 1.89 -9.19 -1.96
CA GLY A 358 0.73 -9.74 -2.64
C GLY A 358 0.03 -8.74 -3.57
N THR A 359 0.32 -7.45 -3.49
CA THR A 359 -0.19 -6.41 -4.42
C THR A 359 0.92 -5.57 -5.04
N VAL A 360 1.86 -5.10 -4.23
CA VAL A 360 2.96 -4.20 -4.60
C VAL A 360 4.28 -4.99 -4.63
N PRO A 361 4.95 -5.07 -5.80
CA PRO A 361 6.26 -5.72 -5.90
C PRO A 361 7.31 -5.08 -5.00
N VAL A 362 8.21 -5.89 -4.44
CA VAL A 362 9.30 -5.42 -3.57
C VAL A 362 10.15 -4.37 -4.27
N GLU A 363 10.47 -4.51 -5.56
CA GLU A 363 11.27 -3.51 -6.27
C GLU A 363 10.53 -2.20 -6.56
N SER A 364 9.20 -2.16 -6.34
CA SER A 364 8.40 -0.94 -6.38
C SER A 364 8.30 -0.25 -5.02
N ALA A 365 8.04 -1.04 -3.97
CA ALA A 365 7.93 -0.53 -2.61
C ALA A 365 9.31 -0.27 -1.96
N LYS A 366 10.42 -0.71 -2.58
CA LYS A 366 11.79 -0.55 -2.09
C LYS A 366 12.22 0.91 -1.97
N HIS A 367 11.91 1.40 -0.77
CA HIS A 367 12.57 2.42 0.03
C HIS A 367 12.60 1.95 1.54
N ARG A 368 12.52 0.60 1.83
CA ARG A 368 12.50 -0.31 3.08
C ARG A 368 11.93 0.09 4.46
N GLY A 369 11.12 -0.74 5.19
CA GLY A 369 10.50 -2.09 4.95
C GLY A 369 9.55 -2.64 6.10
N ILE A 370 8.46 -3.40 5.76
CA ILE A 370 7.38 -4.14 6.53
C ILE A 370 5.87 -3.63 6.65
N LEU A 371 4.88 -4.49 6.32
CA LEU A 371 3.46 -4.52 6.81
C LEU A 371 2.98 -5.99 6.70
N CYS A 372 2.18 -6.63 7.57
CA CYS A 372 1.50 -6.24 8.81
C CYS A 372 1.71 -7.35 9.86
N ASP A 373 2.22 -7.02 11.05
CA ASP A 373 2.64 -7.99 12.07
C ASP A 373 2.50 -7.34 13.47
N ARG A 374 2.40 -8.13 14.55
CA ARG A 374 2.66 -7.62 15.92
C ARG A 374 4.03 -6.96 16.02
N HIS A 375 5.01 -7.45 15.27
CA HIS A 375 6.31 -6.84 15.08
C HIS A 375 6.21 -5.40 14.52
N LEU A 376 5.33 -5.12 13.55
CA LEU A 376 5.11 -3.76 13.06
C LEU A 376 4.57 -2.85 14.17
N PHE A 377 3.57 -3.28 14.94
CA PHE A 377 3.06 -2.48 16.05
C PHE A 377 4.14 -2.19 17.10
N ARG A 378 5.04 -3.14 17.36
CA ARG A 378 6.20 -2.98 18.23
C ARG A 378 7.18 -1.92 17.69
N ILE A 379 7.51 -1.99 16.40
CA ILE A 379 8.36 -1.02 15.69
C ILE A 379 7.74 0.37 15.68
N LEU A 380 6.45 0.49 15.31
CA LEU A 380 5.72 1.77 15.28
C LEU A 380 5.70 2.42 16.67
N LYS A 381 5.41 1.64 17.71
CA LYS A 381 5.43 2.13 19.11
C LYS A 381 6.82 2.70 19.47
N HIS A 382 7.90 2.02 19.08
CA HIS A 382 9.27 2.50 19.28
C HIS A 382 9.58 3.78 18.48
N TRP A 383 9.26 3.83 17.18
CA TRP A 383 9.52 5.00 16.32
C TRP A 383 8.68 6.24 16.68
N LEU A 384 7.56 6.04 17.38
CA LEU A 384 6.68 7.10 17.88
C LEU A 384 7.06 7.57 19.30
N ASP A 385 8.16 7.06 19.87
CA ASP A 385 8.61 7.35 21.24
C ASP A 385 7.51 7.06 22.31
N ALA A 386 6.63 6.08 22.07
CA ALA A 386 5.40 5.87 22.84
C ALA A 386 5.54 4.79 23.93
N GLY A 387 5.62 5.21 25.19
CA GLY A 387 5.81 4.31 26.34
C GLY A 387 7.24 3.76 26.47
N ASP A 388 7.41 2.69 27.25
CA ASP A 388 8.75 2.14 27.52
C ASP A 388 9.49 1.67 26.24
N PRO A 389 10.82 1.91 26.12
CA PRO A 389 11.62 1.42 25.00
C PRO A 389 11.52 -0.09 24.82
N ASP A 390 11.34 -0.55 23.57
CA ASP A 390 11.25 -1.96 23.24
C ASP A 390 12.61 -2.68 23.43
N PRO A 391 12.74 -3.62 24.38
CA PRO A 391 13.99 -4.35 24.60
C PRO A 391 14.27 -5.38 23.49
N PHE A 392 13.32 -5.62 22.58
CA PHE A 392 13.47 -6.51 21.44
C PHE A 392 13.67 -5.78 20.11
N TYR A 393 13.77 -4.44 20.11
CA TYR A 393 14.02 -3.66 18.90
C TYR A 393 15.47 -3.88 18.46
N ASN A 394 15.66 -4.39 17.25
CA ASN A 394 16.99 -4.61 16.68
C ASN A 394 17.16 -3.73 15.43
N PRO A 395 17.97 -2.65 15.46
CA PRO A 395 18.16 -1.78 14.30
C PRO A 395 18.81 -2.48 13.09
N LEU A 396 19.38 -3.68 13.26
CA LEU A 396 19.91 -4.52 12.18
C LEU A 396 18.89 -5.52 11.60
N ASN A 397 17.75 -5.76 12.23
CA ASN A 397 16.68 -6.62 11.66
C ASN A 397 15.45 -5.77 11.28
N ASP A 398 15.15 -4.78 12.12
CA ASP A 398 13.98 -3.91 12.08
C ASP A 398 14.28 -2.66 11.20
N TYR A 399 14.98 -2.89 10.07
CA TYR A 399 15.79 -1.91 9.34
C TYR A 399 15.12 -0.56 9.04
N VAL A 400 15.72 0.52 9.54
CA VAL A 400 15.46 1.90 9.10
C VAL A 400 16.41 2.28 7.96
N ILE A 401 15.89 2.63 6.77
CA ILE A 401 16.69 3.40 5.80
C ILE A 401 16.66 4.87 6.16
N LEU A 402 17.78 5.37 6.68
CA LEU A 402 18.17 6.76 6.47
C LEU A 402 18.89 6.88 5.12
N PRO A 403 18.62 7.92 4.30
CA PRO A 403 19.27 8.08 3.01
C PRO A 403 20.75 8.41 3.19
N THR A 404 21.64 7.66 2.53
CA THR A 404 23.07 7.95 2.44
C THR A 404 23.53 8.12 0.99
N LEU A 405 24.61 8.89 0.83
CA LEU A 405 24.94 9.66 -0.36
C LEU A 405 25.81 8.91 -1.38
N PHE A 406 25.60 7.60 -1.56
CA PHE A 406 26.48 6.77 -2.41
C PHE A 406 25.76 6.12 -3.61
N GLU A 407 26.06 6.66 -4.79
CA GLU A 407 25.74 6.15 -6.11
C GLU A 407 26.89 5.26 -6.65
N ILE A 408 26.56 4.33 -7.57
CA ILE A 408 27.47 3.67 -8.54
C ILE A 408 28.47 2.69 -7.87
N GLU A 409 28.62 1.43 -8.27
CA GLU A 409 29.13 0.96 -9.57
C GLU A 409 28.41 -0.30 -10.10
N ARG A 410 28.43 -0.47 -11.43
CA ARG A 410 28.07 -1.71 -12.14
C ARG A 410 29.19 -2.05 -13.11
N HIS A 411 29.99 -3.08 -12.82
CA HIS A 411 31.01 -3.57 -13.74
C HIS A 411 30.41 -4.52 -14.78
N GLN A 412 30.75 -4.30 -16.06
CA GLN A 412 30.63 -5.28 -17.13
C GLN A 412 32.04 -5.60 -17.64
N GLU A 413 32.42 -6.88 -17.65
CA GLU A 413 33.63 -7.32 -18.35
C GLU A 413 33.29 -8.20 -19.56
N LYS A 414 33.81 -7.76 -20.71
CA LYS A 414 33.90 -8.41 -22.03
C LYS A 414 33.25 -9.80 -22.16
N GLY A 415 31.97 -9.81 -22.55
CA GLY A 415 31.30 -10.99 -23.13
C GLY A 415 30.71 -12.01 -22.15
N PHE A 416 30.96 -11.87 -20.85
CA PHE A 416 30.39 -12.74 -19.82
C PHE A 416 29.54 -11.92 -18.85
N GLN A 417 28.32 -12.38 -18.58
CA GLN A 417 27.54 -11.85 -17.48
C GLN A 417 27.81 -12.70 -16.25
N VAL A 418 28.58 -12.15 -15.30
CA VAL A 418 28.88 -12.78 -14.02
C VAL A 418 27.98 -12.16 -12.95
N THR A 419 27.25 -13.01 -12.23
CA THR A 419 26.50 -12.61 -11.03
C THR A 419 27.08 -13.35 -9.84
N SER A 420 27.54 -12.62 -8.83
CA SER A 420 28.01 -13.19 -7.57
C SER A 420 27.08 -12.81 -6.42
N LEU A 421 26.89 -13.75 -5.51
CA LEU A 421 26.20 -13.59 -4.24
C LEU A 421 27.14 -14.12 -3.16
N LYS A 422 27.48 -13.26 -2.19
CA LYS A 422 28.12 -13.68 -0.94
C LYS A 422 27.19 -13.34 0.21
N GLU A 423 26.85 -14.34 1.01
CA GLU A 423 26.07 -14.19 2.23
C GLU A 423 26.76 -14.93 3.38
N GLU A 424 26.61 -14.39 4.59
CA GLU A 424 27.25 -14.89 5.81
C GLU A 424 26.21 -14.83 6.94
N TRP A 425 26.09 -15.90 7.72
CA TRP A 425 25.18 -15.94 8.88
C TRP A 425 25.71 -16.86 9.98
N GLU A 426 25.22 -16.67 11.21
CA GLU A 426 25.53 -17.54 12.35
C GLU A 426 24.35 -18.44 12.71
N ILE A 427 24.64 -19.71 12.96
CA ILE A 427 23.73 -20.70 13.54
C ILE A 427 24.13 -20.91 15.00
N ILE A 428 23.20 -20.68 15.92
CA ILE A 428 23.36 -20.95 17.35
C ILE A 428 22.49 -22.16 17.66
N GLY A 429 23.09 -23.27 18.10
CA GLY A 429 22.34 -24.44 18.55
C GLY A 429 21.71 -24.24 19.92
N GLU A 430 20.52 -24.82 20.15
CA GLU A 430 19.94 -24.90 21.50
C GLU A 430 20.72 -25.93 22.35
N ASP A 431 20.88 -25.63 23.64
CA ASP A 431 21.82 -26.31 24.55
C ASP A 431 21.68 -27.85 24.59
N GLN A 432 22.82 -28.53 24.48
CA GLN A 432 23.02 -29.86 25.07
C GLN A 432 24.32 -29.90 25.87
N ASP A 433 24.24 -30.59 27.01
CA ASP A 433 25.17 -30.62 28.13
C ASP A 433 26.68 -30.65 27.82
N ASN A 434 27.41 -29.95 28.69
CA ASN A 434 28.84 -30.09 29.01
C ASN A 434 29.55 -31.34 28.47
N GLN A 435 30.30 -31.17 27.38
CA GLN A 435 31.59 -31.86 27.19
C GLN A 435 32.66 -30.88 26.71
N GLU A 436 33.50 -30.42 27.64
CA GLU A 436 34.75 -29.72 27.32
C GLU A 436 35.68 -30.63 26.50
N THR A 437 35.68 -30.51 25.17
CA THR A 437 36.75 -31.04 24.32
C THR A 437 37.05 -30.14 23.12
N GLY A 438 38.10 -29.33 23.23
CA GLY A 438 38.91 -28.83 22.10
C GLY A 438 38.17 -28.24 20.88
N ALA A 439 37.46 -27.13 21.03
CA ALA A 439 36.78 -26.46 19.92
C ALA A 439 37.72 -25.82 18.86
N ALA A 440 39.02 -25.68 19.15
CA ALA A 440 39.94 -24.86 18.37
C ALA A 440 40.54 -25.51 17.09
N ASP A 441 40.23 -26.77 16.78
CA ASP A 441 40.95 -27.54 15.73
C ASP A 441 40.02 -28.30 14.75
N ARG A 442 38.73 -27.96 14.71
CA ARG A 442 37.79 -28.55 13.74
C ARG A 442 37.89 -27.81 12.39
N LYS A 443 38.33 -28.52 11.35
CA LYS A 443 38.42 -27.98 9.98
C LYS A 443 37.05 -27.51 9.45
N PRO A 444 36.98 -26.40 8.68
CA PRO A 444 35.74 -25.95 8.06
C PRO A 444 35.14 -27.02 7.15
N LEU A 445 33.82 -27.16 7.19
CA LEU A 445 33.08 -28.15 6.42
C LEU A 445 32.60 -27.50 5.12
N VAL A 446 33.22 -27.87 3.99
CA VAL A 446 32.95 -27.28 2.68
C VAL A 446 32.08 -28.22 1.85
N SER A 447 30.98 -27.72 1.32
CA SER A 447 30.14 -28.41 0.34
C SER A 447 29.93 -27.50 -0.87
N SER A 448 29.95 -28.03 -2.09
CA SER A 448 29.65 -27.25 -3.28
C SER A 448 28.77 -28.01 -4.26
N ILE A 449 27.78 -27.30 -4.82
CA ILE A 449 26.93 -27.77 -5.90
C ILE A 449 27.21 -26.94 -7.16
N SER A 450 27.27 -27.61 -8.30
CA SER A 450 27.45 -27.01 -9.62
C SER A 450 26.37 -27.51 -10.57
N VAL A 451 25.69 -26.59 -11.23
CA VAL A 451 24.69 -26.87 -12.25
C VAL A 451 25.15 -26.19 -13.54
N SER A 452 25.23 -26.95 -14.62
CA SER A 452 25.51 -26.44 -15.96
C SER A 452 24.33 -26.77 -16.87
N ASN A 453 23.94 -25.79 -17.68
CA ASN A 453 22.88 -25.94 -18.68
C ASN A 453 23.47 -25.70 -20.07
N VAL A 454 23.10 -26.57 -21.00
CA VAL A 454 23.49 -26.48 -22.42
C VAL A 454 22.20 -26.67 -23.22
N GLY A 455 21.69 -25.57 -23.77
CA GLY A 455 20.48 -25.61 -24.59
C GLY A 455 20.71 -26.35 -25.91
N ASP A 456 19.64 -26.91 -26.47
CA ASP A 456 19.67 -27.65 -27.74
C ASP A 456 20.02 -26.76 -28.97
N GLU A 457 20.01 -25.43 -28.81
CA GLU A 457 20.60 -24.48 -29.76
C GLU A 457 21.93 -23.90 -29.23
N LYS A 458 23.00 -23.97 -30.05
CA LYS A 458 24.40 -23.74 -29.66
C LYS A 458 24.81 -22.26 -29.46
N SER A 459 24.06 -21.45 -28.72
CA SER A 459 24.36 -20.00 -28.55
C SER A 459 24.57 -19.53 -27.11
N MET A 460 24.10 -20.27 -26.10
CA MET A 460 24.26 -19.89 -24.68
C MET A 460 24.74 -21.07 -23.83
N ARG A 461 25.73 -20.79 -22.97
CA ARG A 461 26.19 -21.72 -21.95
C ARG A 461 26.12 -21.05 -20.58
N GLU A 462 25.40 -21.69 -19.67
CA GLU A 462 25.20 -21.21 -18.30
C GLU A 462 25.85 -22.20 -17.33
N GLU A 463 26.65 -21.68 -16.42
CA GLU A 463 27.27 -22.47 -15.35
C GLU A 463 27.11 -21.72 -14.02
N ALA A 464 26.43 -22.34 -13.06
CA ALA A 464 26.21 -21.81 -11.73
C ALA A 464 26.86 -22.74 -10.70
N ARG A 465 27.65 -22.16 -9.79
CA ARG A 465 28.31 -22.88 -8.70
C ARG A 465 28.03 -22.18 -7.38
N ALA A 466 27.48 -22.91 -6.42
CA ALA A 466 27.34 -22.48 -5.03
C ALA A 466 28.26 -23.31 -4.15
N THR A 467 28.96 -22.65 -3.21
CA THR A 467 29.84 -23.26 -2.22
C THR A 467 29.44 -22.76 -0.84
N ILE A 468 29.08 -23.68 0.04
CA ILE A 468 28.79 -23.42 1.45
C ILE A 468 30.01 -23.85 2.26
N ILE A 469 30.47 -22.97 3.14
CA ILE A 469 31.56 -23.23 4.08
C ILE A 469 31.02 -23.04 5.49
N VAL A 470 31.07 -24.09 6.30
CA VAL A 470 30.65 -24.05 7.71
C VAL A 470 31.89 -24.02 8.59
N HIS A 471 32.10 -22.88 9.25
CA HIS A 471 33.14 -22.66 10.25
C HIS A 471 32.59 -22.98 11.64
N PRO A 472 33.05 -24.05 12.30
CA PRO A 472 32.71 -24.28 13.70
C PRO A 472 33.40 -23.21 14.56
N LEU A 473 32.58 -22.42 15.26
CA LEU A 473 33.04 -21.54 16.34
C LEU A 473 32.80 -22.27 17.67
N GLY A 474 33.39 -21.77 18.76
CA GLY A 474 33.15 -22.34 20.09
C GLY A 474 31.69 -22.23 20.54
N GLU A 475 31.34 -22.94 21.63
CA GLU A 475 30.07 -22.74 22.35
C GLU A 475 28.81 -22.96 21.49
N GLY A 476 28.78 -24.02 20.67
CA GLY A 476 27.60 -24.40 19.89
C GLY A 476 27.28 -23.50 18.70
N ARG A 477 28.15 -22.53 18.37
CA ARG A 477 27.97 -21.60 17.26
C ARG A 477 28.64 -22.10 15.97
N GLN A 478 28.01 -21.86 14.84
CA GLN A 478 28.59 -22.13 13.52
C GLN A 478 28.41 -20.91 12.63
N HIS A 479 29.50 -20.39 12.08
CA HIS A 479 29.46 -19.34 11.07
C HIS A 479 29.41 -20.00 9.69
N VAL A 480 28.45 -19.59 8.86
CA VAL A 480 28.20 -20.19 7.54
C VAL A 480 28.41 -19.14 6.47
N GLU A 481 29.37 -19.37 5.57
CA GLU A 481 29.56 -18.58 4.36
C GLU A 481 28.91 -19.29 3.17
N LEU A 482 28.01 -18.61 2.46
CA LEU A 482 27.52 -19.02 1.14
C LEU A 482 28.17 -18.14 0.07
N ASN A 483 28.94 -18.77 -0.81
CA ASN A 483 29.57 -18.15 -1.97
C ASN A 483 28.94 -18.75 -3.24
N ALA A 484 28.07 -18.02 -3.93
CA ALA A 484 27.46 -18.43 -5.18
C ALA A 484 27.88 -17.53 -6.35
N VAL A 485 28.22 -18.16 -7.48
CA VAL A 485 28.64 -17.48 -8.71
C VAL A 485 27.93 -18.14 -9.89
N SER A 486 27.25 -17.34 -10.70
CA SER A 486 26.76 -17.76 -12.03
C SER A 486 27.51 -17.03 -13.12
N VAL A 487 27.88 -17.77 -14.17
CA VAL A 487 28.50 -17.24 -15.38
C VAL A 487 27.62 -17.59 -16.57
N THR A 488 27.14 -16.56 -17.27
CA THR A 488 26.44 -16.70 -18.56
C THR A 488 27.39 -16.29 -19.67
N ALA A 489 27.66 -17.21 -20.59
CA ALA A 489 28.49 -16.99 -21.77
C ALA A 489 27.63 -16.99 -23.04
N ASN A 490 27.68 -15.88 -23.78
CA ASN A 490 27.26 -15.85 -25.18
C ASN A 490 28.42 -16.38 -26.02
N VAL A 491 28.19 -17.42 -26.83
CA VAL A 491 29.20 -18.06 -27.69
C VAL A 491 29.03 -17.62 -29.14
#